data_AF-A0A024UBN7-F1
#
_entry.id   AF-A0A024UBN7-F1
#
_cell.length_a   1.000
_cell.length_b   1.000
_cell.length_c   1.000
_cell.angle_alpha   90.00
_cell.angle_beta   90.00
_cell.angle_gamma   90.00
#
_symmetry.space_group_name_H-M   'P 1'
#
loop_
_entity.id
_entity.type
_entity.pdbx_description
1 polymer ?
#
loop_
_entity_poly.entity_id
_entity_poly.type
_entity_poly.pdbx_seq_one_letter_code
_entity_poly.pdbx_strand_id
1 'polypeptide(L)'
;MSRNSRAGSTARPSAAGGSASARRAWFDASTMTLVNVAQERAKKAKGGKGGDDRKEARQRSSALSTSSDTVGVSFAGAAFQADYFASKFTKRGQLVYTILHDVLSKNQVVLPQADTISVASFGGGPGTDAAGIVWIQRDFFPLSSVHCILYDYETSWKRYAKTLDDLYGNAVSVSFAPCDVTHPLGTDPNRRVTDIESMDVLLFCFVCHETSARQRNLQFYLDIAAGAQAGALVVLADVKTKSKECLEQVTHAMSSVRRIQRLPLSKPPTAEAIVFRFES
;
A
#
# COMPACT_ATOMS: atom_id res chain seq x y z
N MET A 1 -59.91 -15.16 -21.36
CA MET A 1 -59.40 -15.71 -20.08
C MET A 1 -57.89 -15.62 -20.10
N SER A 2 -57.34 -14.59 -19.44
CA SER A 2 -55.90 -14.32 -19.32
C SER A 2 -55.24 -15.27 -18.32
N ARG A 3 -54.04 -15.76 -18.64
CA ARG A 3 -53.09 -16.26 -17.64
C ARG A 3 -51.78 -15.50 -17.77
N ASN A 4 -51.57 -14.58 -16.83
CA ASN A 4 -50.32 -13.89 -16.54
C ASN A 4 -49.32 -14.88 -15.93
N SER A 5 -48.22 -15.15 -16.60
CA SER A 5 -47.03 -15.76 -15.99
C SER A 5 -46.12 -14.65 -15.46
N ARG A 6 -46.12 -14.46 -14.14
CA ARG A 6 -45.20 -13.56 -13.42
C ARG A 6 -43.78 -14.11 -13.54
N ALA A 7 -42.91 -13.34 -14.18
CA ALA A 7 -41.46 -13.50 -14.08
C ALA A 7 -41.03 -13.23 -12.64
N GLY A 8 -40.44 -14.23 -11.99
CA GLY A 8 -39.78 -14.09 -10.70
C GLY A 8 -38.51 -13.26 -10.88
N SER A 9 -38.54 -12.05 -10.32
CA SER A 9 -37.36 -11.22 -10.11
C SER A 9 -36.41 -11.95 -9.16
N THR A 10 -35.36 -12.56 -9.71
CA THR A 10 -34.20 -12.99 -8.92
C THR A 10 -33.43 -11.74 -8.52
N ALA A 11 -33.72 -11.25 -7.31
CA ALA A 11 -32.92 -10.23 -6.66
C ALA A 11 -31.45 -10.68 -6.65
N ARG A 12 -30.58 -9.89 -7.30
CA ARG A 12 -29.13 -10.03 -7.15
C ARG A 12 -28.80 -9.95 -5.66
N PRO A 13 -28.00 -10.87 -5.10
CA PRO A 13 -27.50 -10.70 -3.75
C PRO A 13 -26.67 -9.42 -3.72
N SER A 14 -27.10 -8.45 -2.92
CA SER A 14 -26.29 -7.29 -2.57
C SER A 14 -24.97 -7.80 -2.01
N ALA A 15 -23.85 -7.43 -2.63
CA ALA A 15 -22.51 -7.72 -2.13
C ALA A 15 -22.46 -7.35 -0.64
N ALA A 16 -22.17 -8.34 0.21
CA ALA A 16 -22.06 -8.15 1.64
C ALA A 16 -20.74 -7.43 1.97
N GLY A 17 -20.65 -6.15 1.58
CA GLY A 17 -19.60 -5.25 2.02
C GLY A 17 -19.73 -5.05 3.52
N GLY A 18 -18.67 -5.35 4.27
CA GLY A 18 -18.67 -5.15 5.71
C GLY A 18 -18.97 -3.67 6.01
N SER A 19 -19.88 -3.40 6.95
CA SER A 19 -20.25 -2.02 7.28
C SER A 19 -19.02 -1.19 7.64
N ALA A 20 -19.04 0.13 7.41
CA ALA A 20 -17.94 1.02 7.78
C ALA A 20 -17.50 0.86 9.26
N SER A 21 -18.45 0.47 10.13
CA SER A 21 -18.19 0.10 11.53
C SER A 21 -17.32 -1.16 11.65
N ALA A 22 -17.64 -2.24 10.91
CA ALA A 22 -16.83 -3.45 10.87
C ALA A 22 -15.41 -3.18 10.37
N ARG A 23 -15.26 -2.31 9.36
CA ARG A 23 -13.95 -1.89 8.87
C ARG A 23 -13.13 -1.16 9.93
N ARG A 24 -13.74 -0.20 10.61
CA ARG A 24 -13.09 0.52 11.69
C ARG A 24 -12.65 -0.43 12.81
N ALA A 25 -13.55 -1.29 13.29
CA ALA A 25 -13.25 -2.26 14.33
C ALA A 25 -12.08 -3.19 13.95
N TRP A 26 -12.03 -3.65 12.69
CA TRP A 26 -10.94 -4.47 12.19
C TRP A 26 -9.59 -3.73 12.18
N PHE A 27 -9.56 -2.47 11.73
CA PHE A 27 -8.34 -1.67 11.75
C PHE A 27 -7.85 -1.41 13.18
N ASP A 28 -8.77 -1.13 14.10
CA ASP A 28 -8.44 -0.89 15.51
C ASP A 28 -7.86 -2.17 16.15
N ALA A 29 -8.49 -3.33 15.95
CA ALA A 29 -8.01 -4.61 16.45
C ALA A 29 -6.65 -5.03 15.85
N SER A 30 -6.48 -4.83 14.54
CA SER A 30 -5.23 -5.14 13.84
C SER A 30 -4.08 -4.25 14.31
N THR A 31 -4.35 -2.96 14.50
CA THR A 31 -3.38 -2.01 15.05
C THR A 31 -2.92 -2.44 16.45
N MET A 32 -3.87 -2.77 17.34
CA MET A 32 -3.53 -3.22 18.69
C MET A 32 -2.71 -4.50 18.68
N THR A 33 -3.02 -5.45 17.79
CA THR A 33 -2.26 -6.69 17.62
C THR A 33 -0.81 -6.41 17.22
N LEU A 34 -0.60 -5.57 16.19
CA LEU A 34 0.74 -5.22 15.70
C LEU A 34 1.55 -4.43 16.75
N VAL A 35 0.90 -3.50 17.45
CA VAL A 35 1.52 -2.77 18.57
C VAL A 35 1.96 -3.73 19.67
N ASN A 36 1.11 -4.67 20.08
CA ASN A 36 1.45 -5.65 21.10
C ASN A 36 2.62 -6.53 20.67
N VAL A 37 2.62 -7.04 19.43
CA VAL A 37 3.73 -7.82 18.88
C VAL A 37 5.04 -7.00 18.91
N ALA A 38 5.00 -5.74 18.46
CA ALA A 38 6.17 -4.87 18.48
C ALA A 38 6.66 -4.59 19.91
N GLN A 39 5.75 -4.35 20.86
CA GLN A 39 6.09 -4.13 22.26
C GLN A 39 6.70 -5.36 22.94
N GLU A 40 6.15 -6.55 22.71
CA GLU A 40 6.71 -7.80 23.23
C GLU A 40 8.12 -8.06 22.70
N ARG A 41 8.38 -7.73 21.43
CA ARG A 41 9.72 -7.78 20.86
C ARG A 41 10.65 -6.76 21.49
N ALA A 42 10.18 -5.55 21.76
CA ALA A 42 10.96 -4.52 22.44
C ALA A 42 11.34 -4.94 23.86
N LYS A 43 10.42 -5.59 24.60
CA LYS A 43 10.70 -6.16 25.93
C LYS A 43 11.77 -7.25 25.86
N LYS A 44 11.65 -8.20 24.92
CA LYS A 44 12.61 -9.30 24.73
C LYS A 44 14.02 -8.81 24.35
N ALA A 45 14.12 -7.70 23.63
CA ALA A 45 15.41 -7.11 23.27
C ALA A 45 16.10 -6.37 24.43
N LYS A 46 15.36 -5.99 25.48
CA LYS A 46 15.87 -5.18 26.59
C LYS A 46 16.27 -6.03 27.79
N GLY A 47 17.55 -6.38 27.85
CA GLY A 47 18.23 -6.81 29.06
C GLY A 47 18.70 -5.68 30.00
N GLY A 48 18.00 -4.51 30.08
CA GLY A 48 18.26 -3.58 31.22
C GLY A 48 18.20 -2.06 31.09
N LYS A 49 17.93 -1.40 29.94
CA LYS A 49 17.80 0.09 29.90
C LYS A 49 16.58 0.53 29.06
N GLY A 50 15.50 0.94 29.75
CA GLY A 50 14.15 1.04 29.19
C GLY A 50 13.67 2.41 28.73
N GLY A 51 14.17 3.50 29.32
CA GLY A 51 13.52 4.81 29.27
C GLY A 51 13.78 5.66 28.01
N ASP A 52 15.02 5.68 27.52
CA ASP A 52 15.45 6.66 26.51
C ASP A 52 14.87 6.36 25.12
N ASP A 53 14.85 5.08 24.72
CA ASP A 53 14.43 4.65 23.39
C ASP A 53 12.98 4.99 23.03
N ARG A 54 12.07 5.10 24.02
CA ARG A 54 10.65 5.47 23.75
C ARG A 54 10.51 6.95 23.42
N LYS A 55 11.33 7.81 24.04
CA LYS A 55 11.31 9.25 23.77
C LYS A 55 11.92 9.52 22.39
N GLU A 56 13.03 8.86 22.08
CA GLU A 56 13.66 8.90 20.76
C GLU A 56 12.72 8.35 19.66
N ALA A 57 12.06 7.20 19.91
CA ALA A 57 11.11 6.60 18.98
C ALA A 57 9.96 7.56 18.60
N ARG A 58 9.36 8.23 19.59
CA ARG A 58 8.31 9.23 19.35
C ARG A 58 8.82 10.41 18.55
N GLN A 59 10.02 10.91 18.86
CA GLN A 59 10.62 12.02 18.11
C GLN A 59 10.85 11.63 16.65
N ARG A 60 11.47 10.47 16.38
CA ARG A 60 11.67 9.95 15.03
C ARG A 60 10.34 9.72 14.30
N SER A 61 9.34 9.14 14.97
CA SER A 61 8.03 8.89 14.36
C SER A 61 7.26 10.17 14.06
N SER A 62 7.50 11.25 14.80
CA SER A 62 6.89 12.57 14.55
C SER A 62 7.57 13.32 13.41
N ALA A 63 8.86 13.04 13.15
CA ALA A 63 9.59 13.59 12.01
C ALA A 63 9.10 13.02 10.68
N LEU A 64 8.58 11.77 10.69
CA LEU A 64 7.91 11.16 9.55
C LEU A 64 6.70 12.00 9.13
N SER A 65 6.71 12.48 7.88
CA SER A 65 5.76 13.42 7.27
C SER A 65 6.11 14.92 7.43
N THR A 66 7.39 15.25 7.62
CA THR A 66 7.92 16.62 7.58
C THR A 66 9.02 16.77 6.53
N SER A 67 9.49 17.99 6.25
CA SER A 67 10.59 18.25 5.30
C SER A 67 11.94 17.62 5.71
N SER A 68 11.99 17.01 6.90
CA SER A 68 13.15 16.28 7.42
C SER A 68 13.27 14.85 6.85
N ASP A 69 12.28 14.38 6.08
CA ASP A 69 12.26 13.01 5.52
C ASP A 69 13.33 12.79 4.43
N THR A 70 14.01 13.84 3.92
CA THR A 70 15.02 13.70 2.87
C THR A 70 16.34 13.09 3.32
N VAL A 71 16.57 12.96 4.65
CA VAL A 71 17.81 12.42 5.23
C VAL A 71 17.71 10.91 5.49
N GLY A 72 16.52 10.32 5.33
CA GLY A 72 16.26 8.90 5.62
C GLY A 72 16.14 8.63 7.11
N VAL A 73 14.95 8.18 7.54
CA VAL A 73 14.73 7.73 8.91
C VAL A 73 14.92 6.22 8.95
N SER A 74 15.80 5.71 9.81
CA SER A 74 15.83 4.26 10.05
C SER A 74 14.51 3.83 10.68
N PHE A 75 13.92 2.72 10.25
CA PHE A 75 12.71 2.15 10.85
C PHE A 75 13.02 0.96 11.77
N ALA A 76 14.31 0.69 11.99
CA ALA A 76 14.78 -0.31 12.92
C ALA A 76 14.48 0.07 14.38
N GLY A 77 14.14 -0.95 15.16
CA GLY A 77 13.87 -0.83 16.59
C GLY A 77 12.41 -1.09 16.93
N ALA A 78 12.15 -2.12 17.73
CA ALA A 78 10.79 -2.57 18.03
C ALA A 78 9.93 -1.51 18.77
N ALA A 79 10.56 -0.62 19.55
CA ALA A 79 9.84 0.50 20.19
C ALA A 79 9.32 1.50 19.16
N PHE A 80 10.15 1.88 18.20
CA PHE A 80 9.76 2.75 17.09
C PHE A 80 8.70 2.10 16.20
N GLN A 81 8.82 0.80 15.93
CA GLN A 81 7.82 0.06 15.16
C GLN A 81 6.45 0.04 15.86
N ALA A 82 6.41 -0.09 17.19
CA ALA A 82 5.17 0.01 17.96
C ALA A 82 4.53 1.39 17.84
N ASP A 83 5.32 2.47 17.98
CA ASP A 83 4.82 3.83 17.81
C ASP A 83 4.36 4.11 16.37
N TYR A 84 5.04 3.53 15.37
CA TYR A 84 4.64 3.62 13.97
C TYR A 84 3.28 2.95 13.75
N PHE A 85 3.08 1.70 14.21
CA PHE A 85 1.79 1.02 14.07
C PHE A 85 0.67 1.79 14.74
N ALA A 86 0.88 2.24 15.99
CA ALA A 86 -0.10 2.99 16.74
C ALA A 86 -0.53 4.31 16.05
N SER A 87 0.40 4.99 15.37
CA SER A 87 0.14 6.33 14.82
C SER A 87 -0.23 6.35 13.34
N LYS A 88 0.22 5.36 12.55
CA LYS A 88 0.13 5.38 11.09
C LYS A 88 -0.64 4.20 10.48
N PHE A 89 -0.75 3.03 11.12
CA PHE A 89 -1.30 1.82 10.47
C PHE A 89 -2.70 2.03 9.91
N THR A 90 -3.66 2.37 10.77
CA THR A 90 -5.05 2.65 10.36
C THR A 90 -5.14 3.77 9.33
N LYS A 91 -4.43 4.88 9.56
CA LYS A 91 -4.53 6.07 8.69
C LYS A 91 -4.04 5.77 7.28
N ARG A 92 -2.91 5.07 7.14
CA ARG A 92 -2.32 4.72 5.84
C ARG A 92 -3.11 3.62 5.14
N GLY A 93 -3.57 2.59 5.85
CA GLY A 93 -4.45 1.58 5.24
C GLY A 93 -5.80 2.12 4.77
N GLN A 94 -6.41 3.04 5.54
CA GLN A 94 -7.64 3.71 5.13
C GLN A 94 -7.45 4.63 3.92
N LEU A 95 -6.26 5.25 3.77
CA LEU A 95 -5.94 6.04 2.59
C LEU A 95 -5.98 5.18 1.32
N VAL A 96 -5.27 4.05 1.33
CA VAL A 96 -5.24 3.11 0.20
C VAL A 96 -6.64 2.60 -0.12
N TYR A 97 -7.40 2.17 0.89
CA TYR A 97 -8.80 1.78 0.71
C TYR A 97 -9.63 2.89 0.07
N THR A 98 -9.53 4.13 0.57
CA THR A 98 -10.33 5.26 0.07
C THR A 98 -10.04 5.56 -1.40
N ILE A 99 -8.75 5.56 -1.77
CA ILE A 99 -8.33 5.81 -3.15
C ILE A 99 -8.87 4.72 -4.08
N LEU A 100 -8.60 3.45 -3.75
CA LEU A 100 -8.99 2.32 -4.61
C LEU A 100 -10.50 2.13 -4.67
N HIS A 101 -11.21 2.31 -3.56
CA HIS A 101 -12.67 2.24 -3.53
C HIS A 101 -13.29 3.33 -4.43
N ASP A 102 -12.78 4.57 -4.40
CA ASP A 102 -13.28 5.63 -5.28
C ASP A 102 -13.08 5.30 -6.76
N VAL A 103 -11.92 4.73 -7.13
CA VAL A 103 -11.63 4.32 -8.51
C VAL A 103 -12.54 3.17 -8.94
N LEU A 104 -12.61 2.09 -8.15
CA LEU A 104 -13.34 0.87 -8.49
C LEU A 104 -14.85 1.04 -8.42
N SER A 105 -15.36 1.92 -7.55
CA SER A 105 -16.80 2.22 -7.49
C SER A 105 -17.31 2.95 -8.74
N LYS A 106 -16.44 3.70 -9.43
CA LYS A 106 -16.77 4.34 -10.72
C LYS A 106 -16.64 3.38 -11.90
N ASN A 107 -15.61 2.53 -11.86
CA ASN A 107 -15.31 1.63 -12.95
C ASN A 107 -14.63 0.35 -12.43
N GLN A 108 -15.40 -0.72 -12.30
CA GLN A 108 -14.90 -2.01 -11.83
C GLN A 108 -13.99 -2.72 -12.85
N VAL A 109 -14.04 -2.34 -14.13
CA VAL A 109 -13.19 -2.96 -15.18
C VAL A 109 -11.79 -2.34 -15.24
N VAL A 110 -11.44 -1.45 -14.31
CA VAL A 110 -10.08 -0.91 -14.17
C VAL A 110 -9.08 -2.01 -13.81
N LEU A 111 -9.51 -2.98 -12.99
CA LEU A 111 -8.73 -4.17 -12.66
C LEU A 111 -9.34 -5.41 -13.31
N PRO A 112 -8.51 -6.42 -13.64
CA PRO A 112 -9.01 -7.65 -14.22
C PRO A 112 -9.89 -8.43 -13.24
N GLN A 113 -10.88 -9.14 -13.78
CA GLN A 113 -11.62 -10.16 -13.05
C GLN A 113 -10.79 -11.46 -13.12
N ALA A 114 -9.82 -11.59 -12.21
CA ALA A 114 -8.91 -12.73 -12.12
C ALA A 114 -9.12 -13.51 -10.83
N ASP A 115 -8.74 -14.79 -10.83
CA ASP A 115 -8.76 -15.64 -9.63
C ASP A 115 -7.76 -15.14 -8.56
N THR A 116 -6.67 -14.52 -9.00
CA THR A 116 -5.66 -13.89 -8.15
C THR A 116 -5.33 -12.50 -8.68
N ILE A 117 -5.35 -11.50 -7.80
CA ILE A 117 -4.87 -10.15 -8.07
C ILE A 117 -3.48 -9.99 -7.46
N SER A 118 -2.52 -9.54 -8.26
CA SER A 118 -1.13 -9.33 -7.83
C SER A 118 -0.86 -7.86 -7.55
N VAL A 119 -0.32 -7.58 -6.36
CA VAL A 119 -0.04 -6.22 -5.88
C VAL A 119 1.43 -6.10 -5.52
N ALA A 120 2.11 -5.07 -6.03
CA ALA A 120 3.43 -4.65 -5.57
C ALA A 120 3.30 -3.34 -4.78
N SER A 121 3.74 -3.34 -3.53
CA SER A 121 3.75 -2.15 -2.67
C SER A 121 5.19 -1.75 -2.36
N PHE A 122 5.65 -0.68 -3.02
CA PHE A 122 6.99 -0.11 -2.85
C PHE A 122 7.01 0.87 -1.68
N GLY A 123 8.00 0.73 -0.79
CA GLY A 123 7.96 1.28 0.58
C GLY A 123 6.81 0.67 1.40
N GLY A 124 6.45 -0.56 1.07
CA GLY A 124 5.28 -1.23 1.61
C GLY A 124 5.46 -1.78 3.02
N GLY A 125 6.68 -1.79 3.56
CA GLY A 125 6.90 -2.11 4.97
C GLY A 125 6.26 -1.01 5.81
N PRO A 126 5.31 -1.27 6.72
CA PRO A 126 5.04 -2.51 7.47
C PRO A 126 3.68 -3.17 7.16
N GLY A 127 3.24 -3.14 5.91
CA GLY A 127 1.98 -3.73 5.45
C GLY A 127 0.77 -2.80 5.53
N THR A 128 0.95 -1.49 5.74
CA THR A 128 -0.21 -0.58 5.81
C THR A 128 -1.03 -0.57 4.54
N ASP A 129 -0.38 -0.64 3.39
CA ASP A 129 -1.03 -0.65 2.08
C ASP A 129 -1.84 -1.93 1.89
N ALA A 130 -1.25 -3.08 2.24
CA ALA A 130 -1.92 -4.38 2.22
C ALA A 130 -3.17 -4.40 3.12
N ALA A 131 -3.17 -3.69 4.26
CA ALA A 131 -4.35 -3.57 5.10
C ALA A 131 -5.52 -2.84 4.39
N GLY A 132 -5.23 -1.88 3.51
CA GLY A 132 -6.23 -1.26 2.63
C GLY A 132 -6.75 -2.25 1.59
N ILE A 133 -5.84 -3.02 1.00
CA ILE A 133 -6.14 -4.07 0.01
C ILE A 133 -7.07 -5.16 0.56
N VAL A 134 -6.94 -5.55 1.83
CA VAL A 134 -7.88 -6.48 2.49
C VAL A 134 -9.33 -6.04 2.34
N TRP A 135 -9.61 -4.75 2.48
CA TRP A 135 -10.98 -4.24 2.34
C TRP A 135 -11.40 -4.06 0.89
N ILE A 136 -10.47 -3.77 -0.02
CA ILE A 136 -10.75 -3.78 -1.45
C ILE A 136 -11.10 -5.19 -1.94
N GLN A 137 -10.37 -6.20 -1.47
CA GLN A 137 -10.67 -7.60 -1.76
C GLN A 137 -12.08 -7.96 -1.28
N ARG A 138 -12.44 -7.64 -0.04
CA ARG A 138 -13.76 -7.93 0.53
C ARG A 138 -14.91 -7.24 -0.22
N ASP A 139 -14.72 -5.97 -0.61
CA ASP A 139 -15.79 -5.16 -1.18
C ASP A 139 -15.96 -5.38 -2.69
N PHE A 140 -14.86 -5.60 -3.44
CA PHE A 140 -14.87 -5.65 -4.91
C PHE A 140 -14.48 -6.99 -5.50
N PHE A 141 -13.72 -7.82 -4.80
CA PHE A 141 -13.19 -9.09 -5.32
C PHE A 141 -13.41 -10.26 -4.33
N PRO A 142 -14.64 -10.49 -3.84
CA PRO A 142 -14.91 -11.46 -2.77
C PRO A 142 -14.60 -12.91 -3.17
N LEU A 143 -14.50 -13.20 -4.46
CA LEU A 143 -14.18 -14.52 -5.00
C LEU A 143 -12.70 -14.66 -5.42
N SER A 144 -11.96 -13.55 -5.45
CA SER A 144 -10.55 -13.56 -5.82
C SER A 144 -9.67 -13.60 -4.58
N SER A 145 -8.52 -14.24 -4.74
CA SER A 145 -7.39 -14.11 -3.83
C SER A 145 -6.56 -12.87 -4.20
N VAL A 146 -5.81 -12.33 -3.24
CA VAL A 146 -4.83 -11.28 -3.48
C VAL A 146 -3.48 -11.72 -2.97
N HIS A 147 -2.45 -11.52 -3.79
CA HIS A 147 -1.06 -11.64 -3.36
C HIS A 147 -0.42 -10.26 -3.36
N CYS A 148 0.06 -9.81 -2.20
CA CYS A 148 0.70 -8.50 -2.05
C CYS A 148 2.17 -8.66 -1.64
N ILE A 149 3.08 -8.22 -2.50
CA ILE A 149 4.51 -8.18 -2.21
C ILE A 149 4.85 -6.81 -1.62
N LEU A 150 5.36 -6.83 -0.39
CA LEU A 150 5.86 -5.65 0.31
C LEU A 150 7.35 -5.48 -0.04
N TYR A 151 7.63 -4.50 -0.88
CA TYR A 151 8.97 -4.09 -1.27
C TYR A 151 9.45 -2.95 -0.37
N ASP A 152 10.53 -3.16 0.38
CA ASP A 152 11.04 -2.14 1.30
C ASP A 152 12.55 -2.25 1.53
N TYR A 153 13.20 -1.11 1.79
CA TYR A 153 14.61 -1.05 2.16
C TYR A 153 14.82 -1.54 3.60
N GLU A 154 13.91 -1.21 4.51
CA GLU A 154 13.96 -1.66 5.90
C GLU A 154 13.54 -3.13 6.02
N THR A 155 14.53 -4.00 5.98
CA THR A 155 14.32 -5.46 6.06
C THR A 155 13.76 -5.94 7.40
N SER A 156 13.82 -5.13 8.48
CA SER A 156 13.25 -5.53 9.77
C SER A 156 11.72 -5.67 9.74
N TRP A 157 11.04 -5.10 8.74
CA TRP A 157 9.60 -5.29 8.53
C TRP A 157 9.20 -6.71 8.16
N LYS A 158 10.08 -7.47 7.48
CA LYS A 158 9.88 -8.89 7.18
C LYS A 158 9.46 -9.69 8.40
N ARG A 159 9.90 -9.27 9.57
CA ARG A 159 9.62 -9.94 10.84
C ARG A 159 8.15 -9.87 11.27
N TYR A 160 7.32 -9.07 10.62
CA TYR A 160 5.86 -8.99 10.84
C TYR A 160 5.06 -9.75 9.78
N ALA A 161 5.68 -10.26 8.71
CA ALA A 161 4.97 -10.91 7.59
C ALA A 161 3.99 -11.99 8.06
N LYS A 162 4.42 -12.88 8.95
CA LYS A 162 3.53 -13.91 9.52
C LYS A 162 2.34 -13.32 10.28
N THR A 163 2.57 -12.29 11.10
CA THR A 163 1.49 -11.61 11.84
C THR A 163 0.50 -10.93 10.88
N LEU A 164 1.00 -10.37 9.78
CA LEU A 164 0.16 -9.76 8.75
C LEU A 164 -0.65 -10.83 8.01
N ASP A 165 -0.05 -11.94 7.59
CA ASP A 165 -0.76 -13.09 6.99
C ASP A 165 -1.89 -13.58 7.91
N ASP A 166 -1.58 -13.77 9.20
CA ASP A 166 -2.57 -14.23 10.19
C ASP A 166 -3.73 -13.21 10.35
N LEU A 167 -3.44 -11.89 10.29
CA LEU A 167 -4.44 -10.82 10.40
C LEU A 167 -5.30 -10.66 9.13
N TYR A 168 -4.70 -10.88 7.96
CA TYR A 168 -5.34 -10.65 6.66
C TYR A 168 -6.18 -11.86 6.22
N GLY A 169 -5.78 -13.06 6.66
CA GLY A 169 -6.47 -14.31 6.40
C GLY A 169 -6.22 -14.83 4.99
N ASN A 170 -6.89 -15.94 4.65
CA ASN A 170 -6.56 -16.71 3.45
C ASN A 170 -6.80 -16.00 2.11
N ALA A 171 -7.64 -14.95 2.10
CA ALA A 171 -7.97 -14.23 0.88
C ALA A 171 -6.88 -13.22 0.48
N VAL A 172 -6.03 -12.79 1.40
CA VAL A 172 -4.96 -11.82 1.13
C VAL A 172 -3.67 -12.31 1.79
N SER A 173 -2.74 -12.76 0.96
CA SER A 173 -1.41 -13.18 1.39
C SER A 173 -0.41 -12.03 1.22
N VAL A 174 0.56 -11.94 2.12
CA VAL A 174 1.67 -11.00 2.00
C VAL A 174 3.03 -11.69 1.97
N SER A 175 3.89 -11.21 1.10
CA SER A 175 5.30 -11.57 1.11
C SER A 175 6.16 -10.31 1.27
N PHE A 176 7.42 -10.48 1.67
CA PHE A 176 8.36 -9.38 1.81
C PHE A 176 9.59 -9.61 0.96
N ALA A 177 10.00 -8.59 0.22
CA ALA A 177 11.23 -8.57 -0.56
C ALA A 177 11.99 -7.25 -0.33
N PRO A 178 13.33 -7.29 -0.18
CA PRO A 178 14.12 -6.08 -0.10
C PRO A 178 14.06 -5.30 -1.42
N CYS A 179 13.94 -3.98 -1.32
CA CYS A 179 13.96 -3.07 -2.47
C CYS A 179 14.47 -1.70 -2.05
N ASP A 180 15.33 -1.09 -2.86
CA ASP A 180 15.72 0.31 -2.73
C ASP A 180 15.32 1.06 -3.98
N VAL A 181 14.23 1.82 -3.87
CA VAL A 181 13.68 2.61 -4.99
C VAL A 181 14.61 3.72 -5.46
N THR A 182 15.70 4.03 -4.73
CA THR A 182 16.71 5.01 -5.15
C THR A 182 17.73 4.45 -6.13
N HIS A 183 17.74 3.12 -6.32
CA HIS A 183 18.57 2.43 -7.28
C HIS A 183 17.75 1.92 -8.48
N PRO A 184 18.33 1.78 -9.68
CA PRO A 184 17.63 1.18 -10.83
C PRO A 184 17.17 -0.26 -10.56
N LEU A 185 16.17 -0.74 -11.28
CA LEU A 185 15.59 -2.07 -11.08
C LEU A 185 16.59 -3.20 -11.34
N GLY A 186 17.43 -3.03 -12.38
CA GLY A 186 18.44 -4.02 -12.78
C GLY A 186 19.70 -4.11 -11.90
N THR A 187 19.70 -3.49 -10.72
CA THR A 187 20.86 -3.46 -9.82
C THR A 187 20.69 -4.38 -8.60
N ASP A 188 21.80 -4.72 -7.93
CA ASP A 188 21.80 -5.67 -6.80
C ASP A 188 20.79 -5.36 -5.68
N PRO A 189 20.58 -4.09 -5.25
CA PRO A 189 19.57 -3.75 -4.25
C PRO A 189 18.14 -4.18 -4.61
N ASN A 190 17.84 -4.30 -5.91
CA ASN A 190 16.52 -4.58 -6.44
C ASN A 190 16.40 -5.96 -7.11
N ARG A 191 17.40 -6.84 -6.96
CA ARG A 191 17.40 -8.21 -7.55
C ARG A 191 16.21 -9.10 -7.16
N ARG A 192 15.45 -8.71 -6.13
CA ARG A 192 14.26 -9.42 -5.63
C ARG A 192 12.95 -8.83 -6.11
N VAL A 193 13.01 -7.72 -6.84
CA VAL A 193 11.86 -7.13 -7.51
C VAL A 193 11.70 -7.87 -8.83
N THR A 194 10.91 -8.94 -8.80
CA THR A 194 10.62 -9.80 -9.95
C THR A 194 9.15 -9.69 -10.32
N ASP A 195 8.81 -10.17 -11.52
CA ASP A 195 7.43 -10.37 -11.97
C ASP A 195 6.61 -9.07 -12.06
N ILE A 196 7.27 -7.94 -12.33
CA ILE A 196 6.60 -6.64 -12.50
C ILE A 196 5.63 -6.67 -13.68
N GLU A 197 5.94 -7.46 -14.70
CA GLU A 197 5.13 -7.73 -15.87
C GLU A 197 3.81 -8.46 -15.54
N SER A 198 3.65 -9.03 -14.34
CA SER A 198 2.41 -9.69 -13.91
C SER A 198 1.65 -8.93 -12.82
N MET A 199 2.12 -7.75 -12.40
CA MET A 199 1.48 -6.99 -11.32
C MET A 199 0.27 -6.21 -11.81
N ASP A 200 -0.89 -6.40 -11.18
CA ASP A 200 -2.13 -5.70 -11.52
C ASP A 200 -2.20 -4.31 -10.87
N VAL A 201 -1.61 -4.19 -9.68
CA VAL A 201 -1.60 -2.96 -8.89
C VAL A 201 -0.19 -2.64 -8.41
N LEU A 202 0.25 -1.40 -8.65
CA LEU A 202 1.51 -0.86 -8.20
C LEU A 202 1.24 0.30 -7.23
N LEU A 203 1.67 0.15 -5.98
CA LEU A 203 1.45 1.13 -4.91
C LEU A 203 2.77 1.79 -4.52
N PHE A 204 2.78 3.12 -4.46
CA PHE A 204 3.88 3.95 -3.99
C PHE A 204 3.36 4.93 -2.94
N CYS A 205 3.16 4.43 -1.72
CA CYS A 205 2.56 5.22 -0.65
C CYS A 205 3.63 5.72 0.34
N PHE A 206 3.80 7.04 0.43
CA PHE A 206 4.80 7.73 1.27
C PHE A 206 6.25 7.37 0.94
N VAL A 207 6.56 7.35 -0.36
CA VAL A 207 7.89 6.99 -0.89
C VAL A 207 8.44 8.07 -1.81
N CYS A 208 7.61 8.60 -2.70
CA CYS A 208 8.04 9.48 -3.77
C CYS A 208 8.67 10.78 -3.24
N HIS A 209 8.13 11.37 -2.18
CA HIS A 209 8.64 12.62 -1.62
C HIS A 209 10.06 12.48 -1.06
N GLU A 210 10.34 11.38 -0.37
CA GLU A 210 11.67 11.10 0.19
C GLU A 210 12.69 10.74 -0.90
N THR A 211 12.26 9.98 -1.91
CA THR A 211 13.19 9.25 -2.78
C THR A 211 13.39 9.89 -4.16
N SER A 212 12.40 10.63 -4.68
CA SER A 212 12.52 11.28 -5.99
C SER A 212 13.61 12.35 -5.99
N ALA A 213 13.71 13.15 -4.93
CA ALA A 213 14.75 14.17 -4.78
C ALA A 213 16.18 13.59 -4.69
N ARG A 214 16.30 12.29 -4.35
CA ARG A 214 17.57 11.59 -4.22
C ARG A 214 18.03 10.92 -5.51
N GLN A 215 17.19 10.91 -6.54
CA GLN A 215 17.46 10.28 -7.83
C GLN A 215 17.71 11.34 -8.90
N ARG A 216 18.76 11.15 -9.70
CA ARG A 216 19.08 12.10 -10.79
C ARG A 216 18.11 12.01 -11.97
N ASN A 217 17.64 10.80 -12.30
CA ASN A 217 16.85 10.54 -13.50
C ASN A 217 15.61 9.67 -13.24
N LEU A 218 15.27 9.40 -11.98
CA LEU A 218 14.12 8.56 -11.60
C LEU A 218 14.14 7.17 -12.27
N GLN A 219 15.34 6.60 -12.50
CA GLN A 219 15.51 5.36 -13.28
C GLN A 219 14.66 4.20 -12.76
N PHE A 220 14.52 4.06 -11.45
CA PHE A 220 13.67 3.02 -10.87
C PHE A 220 12.24 3.09 -11.41
N TYR A 221 11.65 4.29 -11.44
CA TYR A 221 10.28 4.50 -11.91
C TYR A 221 10.15 4.29 -13.42
N LEU A 222 11.18 4.67 -14.20
CA LEU A 222 11.26 4.38 -15.63
C LEU A 222 11.28 2.86 -15.89
N ASP A 223 12.11 2.12 -15.16
CA ASP A 223 12.24 0.67 -15.28
C ASP A 223 10.91 -0.03 -14.92
N ILE A 224 10.25 0.39 -13.83
CA ILE A 224 8.93 -0.14 -13.44
C ILE A 224 7.89 0.11 -14.53
N ALA A 225 7.82 1.32 -15.09
CA ALA A 225 6.83 1.63 -16.13
C ALA A 225 7.08 0.87 -17.43
N ALA A 226 8.35 0.64 -17.78
CA ALA A 226 8.74 -0.18 -18.93
C ALA A 226 8.38 -1.67 -18.72
N GLY A 227 8.57 -2.19 -17.51
CA GLY A 227 8.33 -3.60 -17.18
C GLY A 227 6.88 -3.98 -16.86
N ALA A 228 6.05 -3.04 -16.41
CA ALA A 228 4.68 -3.33 -15.97
C ALA A 228 3.82 -3.98 -17.08
N GLN A 229 2.73 -4.66 -16.73
CA GLN A 229 1.75 -5.04 -17.76
C GLN A 229 0.92 -3.85 -18.24
N ALA A 230 0.42 -3.97 -19.47
CA ALA A 230 -0.62 -3.07 -19.96
C ALA A 230 -1.86 -3.24 -19.09
N GLY A 231 -2.46 -2.12 -18.71
CA GLY A 231 -3.62 -2.11 -17.86
C GLY A 231 -3.34 -2.16 -16.35
N ALA A 232 -2.08 -2.27 -15.92
CA ALA A 232 -1.75 -2.16 -14.49
C ALA A 232 -2.17 -0.80 -13.93
N LEU A 233 -2.74 -0.83 -12.73
CA LEU A 233 -3.16 0.35 -11.97
C LEU A 233 -2.00 0.83 -11.10
N VAL A 234 -1.69 2.12 -11.18
CA VAL A 234 -0.66 2.77 -10.36
C VAL A 234 -1.30 3.77 -9.42
N VAL A 235 -0.94 3.68 -8.14
CA VAL A 235 -1.32 4.64 -7.10
C VAL A 235 -0.06 5.26 -6.52
N LEU A 236 0.12 6.56 -6.73
CA LEU A 236 1.12 7.37 -6.03
C LEU A 236 0.39 8.18 -4.96
N ALA A 237 0.79 8.05 -3.70
CA ALA A 237 0.17 8.82 -2.61
C ALA A 237 1.21 9.24 -1.57
N ASP A 238 1.23 10.51 -1.16
CA ASP A 238 2.28 11.00 -0.27
C ASP A 238 1.83 12.26 0.50
N VAL A 239 2.70 12.80 1.35
CA VAL A 239 2.39 13.89 2.29
C VAL A 239 1.74 15.07 1.57
N LYS A 240 0.57 15.49 2.07
CA LYS A 240 -0.21 16.58 1.52
C LYS A 240 0.64 17.85 1.36
N THR A 241 0.36 18.65 0.32
CA THR A 241 1.00 19.93 -0.04
C THR A 241 2.49 19.92 -0.38
N LYS A 242 3.29 18.99 0.16
CA LYS A 242 4.75 18.95 -0.02
C LYS A 242 5.21 18.04 -1.16
N SER A 243 4.43 17.00 -1.44
CA SER A 243 4.84 15.95 -2.36
C SER A 243 4.33 16.13 -3.79
N LYS A 244 3.46 17.12 -4.04
CA LYS A 244 2.78 17.30 -5.35
C LYS A 244 3.77 17.30 -6.52
N GLU A 245 4.84 18.08 -6.42
CA GLU A 245 5.87 18.17 -7.47
C GLU A 245 6.59 16.83 -7.65
N CYS A 246 6.93 16.14 -6.56
CA CYS A 246 7.53 14.80 -6.61
C CYS A 246 6.61 13.78 -7.31
N LEU A 247 5.31 13.78 -6.99
CA LEU A 247 4.34 12.88 -7.61
C LEU A 247 4.18 13.16 -9.10
N GLU A 248 4.14 14.44 -9.49
CA GLU A 248 4.06 14.85 -10.90
C GLU A 248 5.35 14.50 -11.66
N GLN A 249 6.53 14.66 -11.07
CA GLN A 249 7.80 14.25 -11.67
C GLN A 249 7.86 12.73 -11.91
N VAL A 250 7.46 11.92 -10.91
CA VAL A 250 7.38 10.47 -11.05
C VAL A 250 6.37 10.08 -12.13
N THR A 251 5.18 10.69 -12.12
CA THR A 251 4.16 10.45 -13.14
C THR A 251 4.66 10.83 -14.54
N HIS A 252 5.37 11.95 -14.67
CA HIS A 252 5.95 12.38 -15.93
C HIS A 252 7.01 11.40 -16.43
N ALA A 253 7.94 10.97 -15.56
CA ALA A 253 8.93 9.96 -15.88
C ALA A 253 8.27 8.66 -16.38
N MET A 254 7.32 8.11 -15.63
CA MET A 254 6.59 6.90 -16.04
C MET A 254 5.83 7.09 -17.36
N SER A 255 5.26 8.29 -17.58
CA SER A 255 4.54 8.61 -18.83
C SER A 255 5.44 8.76 -20.06
N SER A 256 6.74 8.99 -19.86
CA SER A 256 7.72 9.15 -20.96
C SER A 256 8.09 7.84 -21.63
N VAL A 257 7.92 6.71 -20.93
CA VAL A 257 8.18 5.37 -21.43
C VAL A 257 6.91 4.59 -21.74
N ARG A 258 5.77 5.01 -21.17
CA ARG A 258 4.49 4.34 -21.39
C ARG A 258 3.33 5.31 -21.38
N ARG A 259 2.37 5.10 -22.28
CA ARG A 259 1.15 5.89 -22.28
C ARG A 259 0.34 5.60 -21.01
N ILE A 260 -0.16 6.66 -20.38
CA ILE A 260 -0.94 6.57 -19.13
C ILE A 260 -2.32 7.19 -19.30
N GLN A 261 -3.31 6.58 -18.65
CA GLN A 261 -4.65 7.14 -18.46
C GLN A 261 -4.78 7.58 -17.00
N ARG A 262 -4.81 8.90 -16.74
CA ARG A 262 -5.08 9.41 -15.38
C ARG A 262 -6.52 9.11 -14.98
N LEU A 263 -6.71 8.66 -13.74
CA LEU A 263 -8.00 8.31 -13.17
C LEU A 263 -8.37 9.34 -12.07
N PRO A 264 -9.29 10.28 -12.34
CA PRO A 264 -9.59 11.35 -11.39
C PRO A 264 -10.33 10.81 -10.17
N LEU A 265 -9.88 11.20 -8.98
CA LEU A 265 -10.55 10.93 -7.72
C LEU A 265 -11.74 11.88 -7.52
N SER A 266 -12.86 11.39 -6.97
CA SER A 266 -14.07 12.22 -6.79
C SER A 266 -13.85 13.30 -5.74
N LYS A 267 -13.01 12.99 -4.75
CA LYS A 267 -12.69 13.85 -3.64
C LYS A 267 -11.18 13.76 -3.37
N PRO A 268 -10.51 14.88 -3.07
CA PRO A 268 -9.13 14.83 -2.62
C PRO A 268 -9.00 13.96 -1.37
N PRO A 269 -8.10 12.97 -1.35
CA PRO A 269 -7.87 12.17 -0.15
C PRO A 269 -7.14 13.00 0.93
N THR A 270 -6.86 12.38 2.08
CA THR A 270 -6.11 13.01 3.18
C THR A 270 -4.61 13.19 2.89
N ALA A 271 -4.18 12.87 1.67
CA ALA A 271 -2.81 12.92 1.15
C ALA A 271 -2.84 13.56 -0.25
N GLU A 272 -1.68 13.98 -0.79
CA GLU A 272 -1.61 14.16 -2.25
C GLU A 272 -1.67 12.78 -2.89
N ALA A 273 -2.41 12.63 -3.98
CA ALA A 273 -2.48 11.37 -4.70
C ALA A 273 -2.65 11.57 -6.20
N ILE A 274 -1.96 10.73 -6.97
CA ILE A 274 -2.14 10.60 -8.41
C ILE A 274 -2.42 9.12 -8.68
N VAL A 275 -3.49 8.85 -9.41
CA VAL A 275 -3.85 7.51 -9.85
C VAL A 275 -3.89 7.48 -11.37
N PHE A 276 -3.28 6.47 -11.96
CA PHE A 276 -3.34 6.26 -13.40
C PHE A 276 -3.23 4.78 -13.74
N ARG A 277 -3.57 4.44 -14.98
CA ARG A 277 -3.44 3.11 -15.54
C ARG A 277 -2.48 3.15 -16.71
N PHE A 278 -1.63 2.14 -16.88
CA PHE A 278 -0.85 2.00 -18.11
C PHE A 278 -1.78 1.57 -19.26
N GLU A 279 -1.70 2.25 -20.39
CA GLU A 279 -2.45 1.85 -21.58
C GLU A 279 -1.72 0.72 -22.34
N SER A 280 -2.49 0.04 -23.19
CA SER A 280 -2.02 -0.99 -24.13
C SER A 280 -1.24 -0.38 -25.29
#